data_AF-A0A6N2K7W1-F1
#
_entry.id   AF-A0A6N2K7W1-F1
#
_cell.length_a   1.000
_cell.length_b   1.000
_cell.length_c   1.000
_cell.angle_alpha   90.00
_cell.angle_beta   90.00
_cell.angle_gamma   90.00
#
_symmetry.space_group_name_H-M   'P 1'
#
loop_
_entity.id
_entity.type
_entity.pdbx_description
1 polymer ?
#
loop_
_entity_poly.entity_id
_entity_poly.type
_entity_poly.pdbx_seq_one_letter_code
_entity_poly.pdbx_strand_id
1 'polypeptide(L)'
;MASLATSTLVYSTPVRIKTSSKPGSSSRNCKKTVPFPVTRADSSSLLLDAAKYTVDKHIQSGMVIGLGSGQASGMAIQYLGRLLRAGALKDVVGVPMSVTSASEAAKAGIPLDGYRDSSQVR
;
A
#
# COMPACT_ATOMS: atom_id res chain seq x y z
N MET A 1 39.21 -25.77 19.34
CA MET A 1 38.31 -25.70 20.50
C MET A 1 38.07 -24.23 20.81
N ALA A 2 36.86 -23.72 20.49
CA ALA A 2 36.25 -22.42 20.85
C ALA A 2 37.02 -21.13 20.43
N SER A 3 36.43 -19.98 20.10
CA SER A 3 35.06 -19.46 20.21
C SER A 3 34.92 -18.30 19.20
N LEU A 4 33.87 -18.29 18.37
CA LEU A 4 33.55 -17.15 17.50
C LEU A 4 32.63 -16.20 18.27
N ALA A 5 33.13 -15.01 18.58
CA ALA A 5 32.38 -13.96 19.26
C ALA A 5 31.30 -13.36 18.34
N THR A 6 30.04 -13.51 18.75
CA THR A 6 28.87 -12.86 18.18
C THR A 6 28.91 -11.35 18.44
N SER A 7 28.95 -10.54 17.38
CA SER A 7 28.83 -9.08 17.47
C SER A 7 27.36 -8.67 17.24
N THR A 8 26.69 -8.26 18.31
CA THR A 8 25.35 -7.66 18.28
C THR A 8 25.48 -6.16 18.11
N LEU A 9 25.15 -5.62 16.92
CA LEU A 9 25.00 -4.18 16.72
C LEU A 9 23.52 -3.81 16.70
N VAL A 10 23.06 -3.37 17.87
CA VAL A 10 21.85 -2.58 18.08
C VAL A 10 22.06 -1.20 17.44
N TYR A 11 21.29 -0.88 16.41
CA TYR A 11 21.24 0.47 15.85
C TYR A 11 19.91 1.12 16.23
N SER A 12 19.92 1.87 17.33
CA SER A 12 18.85 2.80 17.70
C SER A 12 19.06 4.12 16.97
N THR A 13 18.11 4.52 16.12
CA THR A 13 18.01 5.90 15.63
C THR A 13 16.92 6.66 16.40
N PRO A 14 17.20 7.85 16.94
CA PRO A 14 16.17 8.73 17.48
C PRO A 14 15.51 9.55 16.35
N VAL A 15 14.24 9.29 16.06
CA VAL A 15 13.42 10.15 15.19
C VAL A 15 12.97 11.36 15.99
N ARG A 16 13.52 12.53 15.66
CA ARG A 16 13.18 13.82 16.27
C ARG A 16 12.02 14.48 15.52
N ILE A 17 10.82 14.44 16.10
CA ILE A 17 9.63 15.12 15.57
C ILE A 17 9.69 16.59 16.00
N LYS A 18 9.71 17.50 15.02
CA LYS A 18 9.63 18.95 15.25
C LYS A 18 8.27 19.44 14.77
N THR A 19 7.36 19.67 15.72
CA THR A 19 6.08 20.32 15.48
C THR A 19 6.27 21.83 15.42
N SER A 20 5.77 22.50 14.39
CA SER A 20 5.47 23.93 14.47
C SER A 20 4.49 24.39 13.38
N SER A 21 3.29 24.75 13.84
CA SER A 21 2.46 25.91 13.44
C SER A 21 2.05 26.16 11.97
N LYS A 22 0.71 26.14 11.78
CA LYS A 22 -0.17 26.82 10.78
C LYS A 22 0.30 28.22 10.32
N PRO A 23 -0.11 28.78 9.15
CA PRO A 23 -1.53 29.09 8.82
C PRO A 23 -1.96 29.16 7.33
N GLY A 24 -3.28 29.31 7.10
CA GLY A 24 -3.81 30.32 6.14
C GLY A 24 -4.16 29.91 4.70
N SER A 25 -5.47 29.83 4.45
CA SER A 25 -6.24 30.45 3.34
C SER A 25 -5.87 30.25 1.85
N SER A 26 -6.93 29.93 1.09
CA SER A 26 -7.27 30.52 -0.21
C SER A 26 -6.86 29.81 -1.51
N SER A 27 -7.90 29.65 -2.34
CA SER A 27 -7.89 29.74 -3.80
C SER A 27 -7.49 28.51 -4.63
N ARG A 28 -8.56 27.81 -5.04
CA ARG A 28 -8.89 27.36 -6.40
C ARG A 28 -7.75 27.12 -7.40
N ASN A 29 -7.83 25.95 -8.02
CA ASN A 29 -7.22 25.54 -9.29
C ASN A 29 -5.73 25.20 -9.24
N CYS A 30 -5.45 23.95 -8.87
CA CYS A 30 -4.11 23.37 -9.02
C CYS A 30 -4.14 22.34 -10.14
N LYS A 31 -4.06 22.81 -11.40
CA LYS A 31 -3.46 21.99 -12.45
C LYS A 31 -1.97 21.85 -12.12
N LYS A 32 -1.63 20.90 -11.25
CA LYS A 32 -0.24 20.56 -10.95
C LYS A 32 0.32 19.79 -12.14
N THR A 33 0.79 20.51 -13.14
CA THR A 33 1.85 19.99 -14.00
C THR A 33 3.08 19.90 -13.11
N VAL A 34 3.34 18.70 -12.58
CA VAL A 34 4.56 18.43 -11.81
C VAL A 34 5.75 18.34 -12.78
N PRO A 35 6.88 19.02 -12.52
CA PRO A 35 8.08 18.94 -13.34
C PRO A 35 8.91 17.74 -12.85
N PHE A 36 8.35 16.53 -12.94
CA PHE A 36 9.18 15.33 -12.87
C PHE A 36 9.52 14.93 -14.30
N PRO A 37 10.74 14.45 -14.58
CA PRO A 37 11.05 13.91 -15.90
C PRO A 37 10.05 12.80 -16.15
N VAL A 38 9.09 13.05 -17.05
CA VAL A 38 8.18 12.03 -17.55
C VAL A 38 9.02 11.19 -18.50
N THR A 39 9.90 10.35 -17.92
CA THR A 39 10.59 9.32 -18.67
C THR A 39 9.49 8.41 -19.18
N ARG A 40 9.20 8.47 -20.48
CA ARG A 40 8.32 7.53 -21.21
C ARG A 40 9.01 6.17 -21.32
N ALA A 41 9.45 5.62 -20.20
CA ALA A 41 9.79 4.22 -20.08
C ALA A 41 8.48 3.46 -19.83
N ASP A 42 8.41 2.22 -20.30
CA ASP A 42 7.28 1.31 -20.09
C ASP A 42 6.96 1.20 -18.60
N SER A 43 6.08 2.09 -18.14
CA SER A 43 5.90 2.37 -16.72
C SER A 43 5.21 1.19 -16.05
N SER A 44 4.49 0.39 -16.85
CA SER A 44 3.76 -0.78 -16.41
C SER A 44 4.65 -1.86 -15.80
N SER A 45 5.85 -2.12 -16.35
CA SER A 45 6.76 -3.15 -15.80
C SER A 45 7.32 -2.73 -14.45
N LEU A 46 7.79 -1.48 -14.34
CA LEU A 46 8.30 -0.91 -13.10
C LEU A 46 7.23 -0.86 -12.00
N LEU A 47 6.01 -0.45 -12.37
CA LEU A 47 4.87 -0.44 -11.43
C LEU A 47 4.49 -1.86 -10.99
N LEU A 48 4.54 -2.83 -11.90
CA LEU A 48 4.24 -4.22 -11.58
C LEU A 48 5.26 -4.81 -10.61
N ASP A 49 6.54 -4.54 -10.82
CA ASP A 49 7.61 -5.05 -9.96
C ASP A 49 7.57 -4.37 -8.58
N ALA A 50 7.32 -3.06 -8.52
CA ALA A 50 7.10 -2.36 -7.26
C ALA A 50 5.87 -2.89 -6.51
N ALA A 51 4.78 -3.19 -7.21
CA ALA A 51 3.58 -3.78 -6.63
C ALA A 51 3.85 -5.16 -6.02
N LYS A 52 4.53 -6.04 -6.76
CA LYS A 52 4.92 -7.38 -6.26
C LYS A 52 5.83 -7.28 -5.05
N TYR A 53 6.88 -6.46 -5.14
CA TYR A 53 7.83 -6.25 -4.04
C TYR A 53 7.11 -5.79 -2.77
N THR A 54 6.16 -4.86 -2.91
CA THR A 54 5.40 -4.34 -1.77
C THR A 54 4.59 -5.44 -1.10
N VAL A 55 3.88 -6.25 -1.89
CA VAL A 55 3.06 -7.36 -1.37
C VAL A 55 3.95 -8.40 -0.68
N ASP A 56 5.05 -8.81 -1.30
CA ASP A 56 5.94 -9.84 -0.76
C ASP A 56 6.66 -9.40 0.52
N LYS A 57 6.98 -8.10 0.65
CA LYS A 57 7.74 -7.57 1.79
C LYS A 57 6.89 -7.08 2.94
N HIS A 58 5.70 -6.54 2.66
CA HIS A 58 4.91 -5.83 3.66
C HIS A 58 3.62 -6.53 4.04
N ILE A 59 3.18 -7.55 3.29
CA ILE A 59 1.94 -8.27 3.60
C ILE A 59 2.27 -9.64 4.20
N GLN A 60 1.63 -9.92 5.33
CA GLN A 60 1.71 -11.18 6.06
C GLN A 60 0.29 -11.71 6.31
N SER A 61 0.19 -13.00 6.61
CA SER A 61 -1.08 -13.63 6.96
C SER A 61 -1.68 -13.01 8.22
N GLY A 62 -3.01 -12.86 8.26
CA GLY A 62 -3.73 -12.25 9.37
C GLY A 62 -3.81 -10.71 9.34
N MET A 63 -3.29 -10.07 8.28
CA MET A 63 -3.30 -8.61 8.18
C MET A 63 -4.61 -8.07 7.60
N VAL A 64 -5.03 -6.91 8.11
CA VAL A 64 -6.04 -6.06 7.48
C VAL A 64 -5.33 -4.99 6.67
N ILE A 65 -5.61 -4.91 5.37
CA ILE A 65 -4.93 -4.01 4.44
C ILE A 65 -5.90 -3.02 3.79
N GLY A 66 -5.49 -1.76 3.70
CA GLY A 66 -6.23 -0.75 2.95
C GLY A 66 -5.99 -0.89 1.46
N LEU A 67 -7.04 -1.05 0.66
CA LEU A 67 -6.95 -1.15 -0.79
C LEU A 67 -7.26 0.20 -1.43
N GLY A 68 -6.23 0.84 -1.96
CA GLY A 68 -6.36 2.07 -2.74
C GLY A 68 -6.78 1.82 -4.20
N SER A 69 -6.94 2.90 -4.95
CA SER A 69 -7.22 2.87 -6.39
C SER A 69 -6.07 3.44 -7.21
N GLY A 70 -5.85 2.90 -8.40
CA GLY A 70 -4.80 3.32 -9.33
C GLY A 70 -4.16 2.12 -10.03
N GLN A 71 -3.33 2.38 -11.03
CA GLN A 71 -2.67 1.32 -11.82
C GLN A 71 -1.80 0.41 -10.96
N ALA A 72 -0.96 0.99 -10.08
CA ALA A 72 -0.11 0.23 -9.17
C ALA A 72 -0.92 -0.60 -8.17
N SER A 73 -1.97 -0.01 -7.58
CA SER A 73 -2.85 -0.68 -6.63
C SER A 73 -3.59 -1.85 -7.27
N GLY A 74 -4.11 -1.68 -8.48
CA GLY A 74 -4.77 -2.77 -9.22
C GLY A 74 -3.82 -3.94 -9.50
N MET A 75 -2.57 -3.65 -9.88
CA MET A 75 -1.54 -4.69 -10.05
C MET A 75 -1.22 -5.41 -8.73
N ALA A 76 -1.12 -4.67 -7.62
CA ALA A 76 -0.88 -5.24 -6.29
C ALA A 76 -2.06 -6.11 -5.83
N ILE A 77 -3.29 -5.65 -6.02
CA ILE A 77 -4.53 -6.38 -5.71
C ILE A 77 -4.60 -7.70 -6.51
N GLN A 78 -4.32 -7.64 -7.81
CA GLN A 78 -4.29 -8.82 -8.67
C GLN A 78 -3.24 -9.85 -8.21
N TYR A 79 -2.04 -9.37 -7.87
CA TYR A 79 -0.96 -10.22 -7.40
C TYR A 79 -1.26 -10.82 -6.02
N LEU A 80 -1.76 -10.02 -5.09
CA LEU A 80 -2.19 -10.48 -3.78
C LEU A 80 -3.27 -11.57 -3.88
N GLY A 81 -4.28 -11.36 -4.73
CA GLY A 81 -5.30 -12.37 -4.96
C GLY A 81 -4.74 -13.69 -5.48
N ARG A 82 -3.66 -13.66 -6.30
CA ARG A 82 -2.96 -14.90 -6.71
C ARG A 82 -2.32 -15.61 -5.52
N LEU A 83 -1.66 -14.87 -4.62
CA LEU A 83 -1.02 -15.45 -3.44
C LEU A 83 -2.03 -16.06 -2.46
N LEU A 84 -3.19 -15.42 -2.29
CA LEU A 84 -4.29 -15.96 -1.48
C LEU A 84 -4.86 -17.24 -2.08
N ARG A 85 -5.09 -17.27 -3.40
CA ARG A 85 -5.55 -18.49 -4.09
C ARG A 85 -4.50 -19.60 -4.07
N ALA A 86 -3.22 -19.26 -4.11
CA ALA A 86 -2.11 -20.20 -3.96
C ALA A 86 -1.94 -20.70 -2.51
N GLY A 87 -2.63 -20.09 -1.53
CA GLY A 87 -2.51 -20.43 -0.12
C GLY A 87 -1.21 -19.98 0.55
N ALA A 88 -0.42 -19.14 -0.12
CA ALA A 88 0.82 -18.57 0.42
C ALA A 88 0.55 -17.53 1.50
N LEU A 89 -0.56 -16.81 1.38
CA LEU A 89 -1.09 -15.88 2.39
C LEU A 89 -2.47 -16.38 2.85
N LYS A 90 -2.77 -16.20 4.13
CA LYS A 90 -4.03 -16.60 4.75
C LYS A 90 -4.55 -15.49 5.65
N ASP A 91 -5.87 -15.48 5.87
CA ASP A 91 -6.51 -14.55 6.81
C ASP A 91 -6.22 -13.05 6.53
N VAL A 92 -5.96 -12.70 5.26
CA VAL A 92 -5.79 -11.31 4.83
C VAL A 92 -7.14 -10.75 4.46
N VAL A 93 -7.46 -9.58 5.00
CA VAL A 93 -8.74 -8.89 4.78
C VAL A 93 -8.49 -7.51 4.19
N GLY A 94 -9.17 -7.19 3.08
CA GLY A 94 -9.04 -5.92 2.38
C GLY A 94 -10.13 -4.92 2.75
N VAL A 95 -9.74 -3.68 3.08
CA VAL A 95 -10.66 -2.55 3.26
C VAL A 95 -10.55 -1.62 2.06
N PRO A 96 -11.51 -1.63 1.12
CA PRO A 96 -11.44 -0.81 -0.09
C PRO A 96 -11.75 0.66 0.21
N MET A 97 -10.99 1.59 -0.41
CA MET A 97 -11.25 3.04 -0.34
C MET A 97 -12.17 3.58 -1.46
N SER A 98 -12.48 2.77 -2.48
CA SER A 98 -13.36 3.16 -3.58
C SER A 98 -14.09 1.97 -4.19
N VAL A 99 -15.18 2.24 -4.92
CA VAL A 99 -15.96 1.21 -5.63
C VAL A 99 -15.10 0.46 -6.65
N THR A 100 -14.20 1.15 -7.35
CA THR A 100 -13.28 0.52 -8.31
C THR A 100 -12.34 -0.45 -7.61
N SER A 101 -11.74 -0.05 -6.49
CA SER A 101 -10.84 -0.91 -5.71
C SER A 101 -11.58 -2.12 -5.13
N ALA A 102 -12.80 -1.91 -4.61
CA ALA A 102 -13.66 -2.99 -4.14
C ALA A 102 -13.97 -4.01 -5.25
N SER A 103 -14.32 -3.53 -6.44
CA SER A 103 -14.60 -4.39 -7.60
C SER A 103 -13.37 -5.20 -8.02
N GLU A 104 -12.19 -4.57 -8.09
CA GLU A 104 -10.94 -5.26 -8.42
C GLU A 104 -10.55 -6.31 -7.39
N ALA A 105 -10.70 -5.99 -6.11
CA ALA A 105 -10.35 -6.89 -5.03
C ALA A 105 -11.32 -8.09 -4.92
N ALA A 106 -12.61 -7.84 -5.14
CA ALA A 106 -13.62 -8.89 -5.25
C ALA A 106 -13.31 -9.84 -6.43
N LYS A 107 -12.92 -9.30 -7.60
CA LYS A 107 -12.50 -10.11 -8.75
C LYS A 107 -11.23 -10.91 -8.47
N ALA A 108 -10.31 -10.35 -7.69
CA ALA A 108 -9.07 -11.03 -7.30
C ALA A 108 -9.28 -12.15 -6.26
N GLY A 109 -10.45 -12.19 -5.62
CA GLY A 109 -10.81 -13.17 -4.59
C GLY A 109 -10.29 -12.81 -3.19
N ILE A 110 -10.05 -11.52 -2.92
CA ILE A 110 -9.63 -11.04 -1.61
C ILE A 110 -10.88 -10.86 -0.73
N PRO A 111 -10.93 -11.43 0.49
CA PRO A 111 -11.98 -11.16 1.45
C PRO A 111 -12.04 -9.67 1.77
N LEU A 112 -13.21 -9.06 1.64
CA LEU A 112 -13.39 -7.63 1.91
C LEU A 112 -14.12 -7.41 3.23
N ASP A 113 -13.54 -6.57 4.08
CA ASP A 113 -14.25 -5.98 5.20
C ASP A 113 -14.68 -4.58 4.78
N GLY A 114 -15.96 -4.46 4.46
CA GLY A 114 -16.54 -3.17 4.13
C GLY A 114 -16.65 -2.37 5.42
N TYR A 115 -15.98 -1.22 5.47
CA TYR A 115 -16.39 -0.17 6.40
C TYR A 115 -17.86 0.12 6.12
N ARG A 116 -18.75 -0.45 6.94
CA ARG A 116 -20.19 -0.19 6.88
C ARG A 116 -20.37 1.24 7.34
N ASP A 117 -20.25 2.15 6.38
CA ASP A 117 -20.45 3.54 6.65
C ASP A 117 -21.93 3.77 6.96
N SER A 118 -22.20 3.91 8.25
CA SER A 118 -23.45 4.42 8.79
C SER A 118 -23.55 5.94 8.65
N SER A 119 -22.61 6.59 7.93
CA SER A 119 -22.69 8.01 7.60
C SER A 119 -23.75 8.27 6.53
N GLN A 120 -25.00 8.33 6.96
CA GLN A 120 -25.94 9.29 6.36
C GLN A 120 -25.35 10.69 6.60
N VAL A 121 -24.69 11.26 5.60
CA VAL A 121 -24.53 12.71 5.53
C VAL A 121 -25.92 13.27 5.27
N ARG A 122 -26.54 13.73 6.36
CA ARG A 122 -27.85 14.39 6.37
C ARG A 122 -27.71 15.85 5.97
#